data_AF-A0A6G0I8T5-F1
#
_entry.id   AF-A0A6G0I8T5-F1
#
_cell.length_a   1.000
_cell.length_b   1.000
_cell.length_c   1.000
_cell.angle_alpha   90.00
_cell.angle_beta   90.00
_cell.angle_gamma   90.00
#
_symmetry.space_group_name_H-M   'P 1'
#
loop_
_entity.id
_entity.type
_entity.pdbx_description
1 polymer ?
#
loop_
_entity_poly.entity_id
_entity_poly.type
_entity_poly.pdbx_seq_one_letter_code
_entity_poly.pdbx_strand_id
1 'polypeptide(L)'
;MENLTPEQWREIMNKKMQFPPELISAIQEGKIELLRGLLKTGDGIIRQLDESEDRQWREALNLSIRLGNEGAMDALLQGVKFDFRQIHEALLVAVDTNQPLVVKHLLDRLDQEKGNKMDVRSFSQAIFDRSIDNSQFAPGVTPLTLACQKDLYEIVTMLTQKGHEISWPHKISCACLECRNGRQY
;
A
#
# COMPACT_ATOMS: atom_id res chain seq x y z
N MET A 1 12.09 -24.63 -5.23
CA MET A 1 12.03 -23.38 -4.45
C MET A 1 12.52 -23.72 -3.06
N GLU A 2 13.74 -23.28 -2.71
CA GLU A 2 14.36 -23.59 -1.41
C GLU A 2 13.64 -22.82 -0.30
N ASN A 3 13.25 -23.54 0.77
CA ASN A 3 12.59 -22.95 1.93
C ASN A 3 13.64 -22.25 2.81
N LEU A 4 13.70 -20.92 2.73
CA LEU A 4 14.55 -20.08 3.57
C LEU A 4 14.13 -20.19 5.05
N THR A 5 15.10 -20.37 5.95
CA THR A 5 14.84 -20.45 7.39
C THR A 5 14.54 -19.05 7.98
N PRO A 6 13.84 -18.96 9.13
CA PRO A 6 13.56 -17.67 9.80
C PRO A 6 14.81 -16.86 10.16
N GLU A 7 15.97 -17.51 10.24
CA GLU A 7 17.27 -16.90 10.51
C GLU A 7 17.87 -16.29 9.24
N GLN A 8 17.74 -16.98 8.10
CA GLN A 8 18.13 -16.46 6.80
C GLN A 8 17.26 -15.27 6.39
N TRP A 9 15.96 -15.31 6.71
CA TRP A 9 15.08 -14.14 6.59
C TRP A 9 15.58 -12.97 7.44
N ARG A 10 15.94 -13.20 8.71
CA ARG A 10 16.48 -12.17 9.61
C ARG A 10 17.79 -11.58 9.10
N GLU A 11 18.70 -12.39 8.57
CA GLU A 11 19.97 -11.92 8.03
C GLU A 11 19.80 -11.12 6.73
N ILE A 12 18.89 -11.56 5.85
CA ILE A 12 18.55 -10.84 4.61
C ILE A 12 17.86 -9.51 4.94
N MET A 13 16.97 -9.49 5.93
CA MET A 13 16.34 -8.27 6.43
C MET A 13 17.36 -7.32 7.05
N ASN A 14 18.29 -7.80 7.89
CA ASN A 14 19.28 -6.96 8.57
C ASN A 14 20.43 -6.46 7.68
N LYS A 15 20.84 -7.19 6.64
CA LYS A 15 21.92 -6.74 5.72
C LYS A 15 21.46 -5.73 4.68
N LYS A 16 20.16 -5.69 4.36
CA LYS A 16 19.60 -4.81 3.31
C LYS A 16 18.77 -3.65 3.84
N MET A 17 18.33 -3.70 5.10
CA MET A 17 17.40 -2.72 5.64
C MET A 17 17.93 -2.21 6.99
N GLN A 18 18.19 -0.91 7.09
CA GLN A 18 18.61 -0.28 8.35
C GLN A 18 17.39 0.01 9.24
N PHE A 19 16.71 -1.05 9.66
CA PHE A 19 15.64 -0.94 10.66
C PHE A 19 16.20 -1.03 12.08
N PRO A 20 15.50 -0.44 13.06
CA PRO A 20 15.39 -1.05 14.38
C PRO A 20 14.60 -2.37 14.22
N PRO A 21 15.21 -3.56 14.34
CA PRO A 21 14.50 -4.85 14.25
C PRO A 21 13.30 -4.95 15.22
N GLU A 22 13.30 -4.10 16.24
CA GLU A 22 12.23 -3.92 17.20
C GLU A 22 10.92 -3.49 16.54
N LEU A 23 10.93 -2.75 15.42
CA LEU A 23 9.71 -2.28 14.76
C LEU A 23 8.91 -3.43 14.14
N ILE A 24 9.58 -4.31 13.39
CA ILE A 24 8.94 -5.47 12.73
C ILE A 24 8.43 -6.44 13.79
N SER A 25 9.24 -6.72 14.82
CA SER A 25 8.83 -7.53 15.97
C SER A 25 7.64 -6.88 16.70
N ALA A 26 7.61 -5.56 16.87
CA ALA A 26 6.47 -4.87 17.49
C ALA A 26 5.17 -5.07 16.72
N ILE A 27 5.21 -5.00 15.39
CA ILE A 27 4.04 -5.21 14.53
C ILE A 27 3.59 -6.67 14.59
N GLN A 28 4.53 -7.62 14.50
CA GLN A 28 4.27 -9.06 14.56
C GLN A 28 3.69 -9.49 15.90
N GLU A 29 4.18 -8.93 17.00
CA GLU A 29 3.75 -9.24 18.36
C GLU A 29 2.56 -8.37 18.84
N GLY A 30 2.10 -7.44 18.01
CA GLY A 30 0.98 -6.55 18.35
C GLY A 30 1.27 -5.54 19.46
N LYS A 31 2.55 -5.19 19.68
CA LYS A 31 2.99 -4.26 20.72
C LYS A 31 2.76 -2.79 20.31
N ILE A 32 1.51 -2.36 20.32
CA ILE A 32 1.09 -1.02 19.86
C ILE A 32 1.77 0.12 20.64
N GLU A 33 1.95 -0.01 21.96
CA GLU A 33 2.59 1.03 22.77
C GLU A 33 4.08 1.17 22.45
N LEU A 34 4.76 0.08 22.14
CA LEU A 34 6.14 0.11 21.69
C LEU A 34 6.24 0.72 20.29
N LEU A 35 5.34 0.35 19.38
CA LEU A 35 5.22 0.93 18.04
C LEU A 35 4.99 2.46 18.12
N ARG A 36 4.05 2.91 18.95
CA ARG A 36 3.82 4.34 19.21
C ARG A 36 5.03 5.02 19.81
N GLY A 37 5.75 4.35 20.72
CA GLY A 37 7.00 4.84 21.28
C GLY A 37 8.09 5.03 20.22
N LEU A 38 8.22 4.08 19.28
CA LEU A 38 9.16 4.16 18.16
C LEU A 38 8.78 5.25 17.14
N LEU A 39 7.48 5.53 16.99
CA LEU A 39 6.96 6.54 16.06
C LEU A 39 7.00 7.98 16.63
N LYS A 40 7.05 8.14 17.97
CA LYS A 40 7.16 9.44 18.63
C LYS A 40 8.51 10.08 18.32
N THR A 41 8.54 10.91 17.28
CA THR A 41 9.55 11.96 17.15
C THR A 41 9.10 13.08 18.09
N GLY A 42 9.98 13.59 18.97
CA GLY A 42 9.64 14.35 20.17
C GLY A 42 8.69 15.55 20.05
N ASP A 43 8.34 15.98 18.83
CA ASP A 43 7.55 17.17 18.54
C ASP A 43 6.13 16.90 18.01
N GLY A 44 5.69 15.63 17.91
CA GLY A 44 4.35 15.28 17.39
C GLY A 44 4.17 15.56 15.89
N ILE A 45 5.26 15.82 15.17
CA ILE A 45 5.31 16.03 13.73
C ILE A 45 5.32 14.67 13.02
N ILE A 46 4.47 14.51 12.00
CA ILE A 46 4.45 13.33 11.12
C ILE A 46 5.82 13.22 10.43
N ARG A 47 6.50 12.07 10.55
CA ARG A 47 7.81 11.87 9.91
C ARG A 47 7.66 11.94 8.38
N GLN A 48 8.45 12.81 7.76
CA GLN A 48 8.73 12.74 6.32
C GLN A 48 9.90 11.80 6.11
N LEU A 49 9.73 10.85 5.19
CA LEU A 49 10.71 9.80 4.92
C LEU A 49 11.62 10.21 3.77
N ASP A 50 12.91 9.90 3.90
CA ASP A 50 13.84 9.90 2.77
C ASP A 50 13.63 8.64 1.91
N GLU A 51 14.03 8.67 0.63
CA GLU A 51 13.81 7.56 -0.32
C GLU A 51 14.38 6.19 0.16
N SER A 52 15.40 6.20 1.02
CA SER A 52 16.01 4.98 1.60
C SER A 52 15.14 4.31 2.67
N GLU A 53 14.30 5.07 3.36
CA GLU A 53 13.36 4.60 4.39
C GLU A 53 11.96 4.34 3.82
N ASP A 54 11.66 4.84 2.62
CA ASP A 54 10.35 4.74 1.98
C ASP A 54 9.86 3.30 1.81
N ARG A 55 10.72 2.43 1.26
CA ARG A 55 10.44 1.00 1.09
C ARG A 55 10.15 0.30 2.42
N GLN A 56 10.85 0.72 3.47
CA GLN A 56 10.86 0.08 4.76
C GLN A 56 9.52 0.28 5.49
N TRP A 57 9.06 1.53 5.55
CA TRP A 57 7.78 1.86 6.16
C TRP A 57 6.59 1.36 5.35
N ARG A 58 6.71 1.33 4.02
CA ARG A 58 5.75 0.68 3.13
C ARG A 58 5.60 -0.81 3.44
N GLU A 59 6.70 -1.54 3.61
CA GLU A 59 6.67 -2.96 3.98
C GLU A 59 6.08 -3.18 5.38
N ALA A 60 6.39 -2.29 6.34
CA ALA A 60 5.79 -2.32 7.68
C ALA A 60 4.27 -2.13 7.66
N LEU A 61 3.78 -1.17 6.86
CA LEU A 61 2.34 -0.94 6.67
C LEU A 61 1.68 -2.17 6.04
N ASN A 62 2.24 -2.70 4.96
CA ASN A 62 1.74 -3.91 4.30
C ASN A 62 1.71 -5.11 5.26
N LEU A 63 2.74 -5.26 6.11
CA LEU A 63 2.79 -6.33 7.11
C LEU A 63 1.69 -6.18 8.15
N SER A 64 1.47 -4.97 8.67
CA SER A 64 0.40 -4.71 9.66
C SER A 64 -0.98 -5.09 9.11
N ILE A 65 -1.23 -4.80 7.83
CA ILE A 65 -2.45 -5.18 7.13
C ILE A 65 -2.52 -6.70 7.01
N ARG A 66 -1.49 -7.38 6.50
CA ARG A 66 -1.51 -8.85 6.34
C ARG A 66 -1.77 -9.61 7.64
N LEU A 67 -1.32 -9.06 8.76
CA LEU A 67 -1.54 -9.64 10.08
C LEU A 67 -2.91 -9.29 10.69
N GLY A 68 -3.72 -8.45 10.03
CA GLY A 68 -5.00 -7.96 10.55
C GLY A 68 -4.85 -7.07 11.78
N ASN A 69 -3.68 -6.45 11.95
CA ASN A 69 -3.40 -5.62 13.11
C ASN A 69 -3.78 -4.16 12.84
N GLU A 70 -5.09 -3.88 12.96
CA GLU A 70 -5.66 -2.55 12.72
C GLU A 70 -5.00 -1.47 13.60
N GLY A 71 -4.73 -1.76 14.87
CA GLY A 71 -4.07 -0.82 15.78
C GLY A 71 -2.64 -0.46 15.37
N ALA A 72 -1.89 -1.41 14.80
CA ALA A 72 -0.56 -1.14 14.28
C ALA A 72 -0.61 -0.36 12.96
N MET A 73 -1.53 -0.72 12.07
CA MET A 73 -1.80 0.03 10.85
C MET A 73 -2.14 1.48 11.16
N ASP A 74 -3.05 1.74 12.10
CA ASP A 74 -3.47 3.08 12.48
C ASP A 74 -2.31 3.89 13.08
N ALA A 75 -1.50 3.26 13.94
CA ALA A 75 -0.33 3.91 14.50
C ALA A 75 0.66 4.31 13.39
N LEU A 76 0.93 3.43 12.43
CA LEU A 76 1.79 3.72 11.29
C LEU A 76 1.25 4.86 10.44
N LEU A 77 -0.04 4.81 10.07
CA LEU A 77 -0.69 5.83 9.27
C LEU A 77 -0.66 7.20 9.96
N GLN A 78 -0.75 7.26 11.30
CA GLN A 78 -0.67 8.51 12.07
C GLN A 78 0.76 9.03 12.24
N GLY A 79 1.74 8.15 12.42
CA GLY A 79 3.13 8.52 12.71
C GLY A 79 3.97 8.83 11.47
N VAL A 80 3.60 8.26 10.33
CA VAL A 80 4.37 8.34 9.07
C VAL A 80 3.50 8.89 7.95
N LYS A 81 4.06 9.81 7.17
CA LYS A 81 3.41 10.31 5.97
C LYS A 81 3.64 9.32 4.85
N PHE A 82 2.58 8.64 4.43
CA PHE A 82 2.59 7.82 3.24
C PHE A 82 2.13 8.65 2.05
N ASP A 83 2.77 8.49 0.91
CA ASP A 83 2.28 9.07 -0.32
C ASP A 83 1.08 8.26 -0.88
N PHE A 84 0.41 8.84 -1.87
CA PHE A 84 -0.73 8.21 -2.52
C PHE A 84 -0.43 6.81 -3.07
N ARG A 85 0.79 6.58 -3.55
CA ARG A 85 1.22 5.33 -4.18
C ARG A 85 1.34 4.20 -3.15
N GLN A 86 1.92 4.51 -2.00
CA GLN A 86 2.04 3.58 -0.88
C GLN A 86 0.67 3.22 -0.30
N ILE A 87 -0.23 4.20 -0.17
CA ILE A 87 -1.61 3.94 0.26
C ILE A 87 -2.36 3.09 -0.77
N HIS A 88 -2.16 3.33 -2.07
CA HIS A 88 -2.76 2.50 -3.12
C HIS A 88 -2.30 1.04 -3.02
N GLU A 89 -1.02 0.79 -2.78
CA GLU A 89 -0.54 -0.57 -2.57
C GLU A 89 -1.07 -1.21 -1.29
N ALA A 90 -1.10 -0.47 -0.17
CA ALA A 90 -1.70 -0.93 1.07
C ALA A 90 -3.17 -1.34 0.85
N LEU A 91 -3.90 -0.58 0.03
CA LEU A 91 -5.26 -0.91 -0.38
C LEU A 91 -5.31 -2.20 -1.21
N LEU A 92 -4.40 -2.40 -2.17
CA LEU A 92 -4.29 -3.66 -2.90
C LEU A 92 -4.00 -4.85 -1.97
N VAL A 93 -3.14 -4.69 -0.95
CA VAL A 93 -2.88 -5.72 0.06
C VAL A 93 -4.13 -6.02 0.90
N ALA A 94 -4.88 -5.00 1.30
CA ALA A 94 -6.12 -5.17 2.07
C ALA A 94 -7.20 -5.92 1.27
N VAL A 95 -7.31 -5.63 -0.03
CA VAL A 95 -8.20 -6.38 -0.95
C VAL A 95 -7.71 -7.80 -1.13
N ASP A 96 -6.41 -8.01 -1.37
CA ASP A 96 -5.84 -9.35 -1.55
C ASP A 96 -6.04 -10.24 -0.31
N THR A 97 -6.00 -9.65 0.88
CA THR A 97 -6.22 -10.34 2.15
C THR A 97 -7.68 -10.42 2.58
N ASN A 98 -8.61 -9.90 1.77
CA ASN A 98 -10.05 -9.86 2.05
C ASN A 98 -10.38 -9.25 3.42
N GLN A 99 -9.95 -7.99 3.64
CA GLN A 99 -10.22 -7.25 4.87
C GLN A 99 -11.08 -6.01 4.61
N PRO A 100 -12.43 -6.16 4.57
CA PRO A 100 -13.35 -5.07 4.25
C PRO A 100 -13.22 -3.85 5.16
N LEU A 101 -12.98 -4.05 6.46
CA LEU A 101 -12.82 -2.97 7.44
C LEU A 101 -11.58 -2.12 7.14
N VAL A 102 -10.45 -2.78 6.86
CA VAL A 102 -9.20 -2.10 6.48
C VAL A 102 -9.36 -1.37 5.15
N VAL A 103 -10.01 -2.00 4.17
CA VAL A 103 -10.33 -1.36 2.88
C VAL A 103 -11.13 -0.07 3.10
N LYS A 104 -12.19 -0.12 3.91
CA LYS A 104 -13.00 1.05 4.23
C LYS A 104 -12.16 2.15 4.90
N HIS A 105 -11.35 1.78 5.88
CA HIS A 105 -10.50 2.73 6.60
C HIS A 105 -9.50 3.45 5.68
N LEU A 106 -8.84 2.70 4.78
CA LEU A 106 -7.92 3.27 3.79
C LEU A 106 -8.64 4.18 2.78
N LEU A 107 -9.84 3.80 2.33
CA LEU A 107 -10.65 4.62 1.42
C LEU A 107 -11.12 5.93 2.08
N ASP A 108 -11.55 5.88 3.34
CA ASP A 108 -11.98 7.07 4.08
C ASP A 108 -10.79 8.03 4.32
N ARG A 109 -9.59 7.49 4.57
CA ARG A 109 -8.36 8.30 4.61
C ARG A 109 -8.05 8.96 3.28
N LEU A 110 -8.13 8.22 2.17
CA LEU A 110 -7.93 8.79 0.82
C LEU A 110 -8.91 9.92 0.54
N ASP A 111 -10.18 9.79 0.96
CA ASP A 111 -11.18 10.85 0.80
C ASP A 111 -10.88 12.11 1.62
N GLN A 112 -10.30 11.97 2.83
CA GLN A 112 -9.84 13.11 3.62
C GLN A 112 -8.70 13.86 2.92
N GLU A 113 -7.80 13.13 2.23
CA GLU A 113 -6.71 13.74 1.46
C GLU A 113 -7.17 14.37 0.14
N LYS A 114 -8.26 13.88 -0.48
CA LYS A 114 -8.86 14.47 -1.69
C LYS A 114 -9.32 15.93 -1.52
N GLY A 115 -9.57 16.38 -0.28
CA GLY A 115 -9.75 17.80 0.04
C GLY A 115 -8.56 18.68 -0.35
N ASN A 116 -7.40 18.06 -0.63
CA ASN A 116 -6.16 18.67 -1.10
C ASN A 116 -5.73 18.03 -2.44
N LYS A 117 -6.32 18.48 -3.56
CA LYS A 117 -5.78 18.35 -4.93
C LYS A 117 -5.31 16.95 -5.39
N MET A 118 -6.08 15.89 -5.16
CA MET A 118 -5.89 14.65 -5.93
C MET A 118 -7.21 14.14 -6.48
N ASP A 119 -7.33 14.19 -7.81
CA ASP A 119 -8.44 13.61 -8.54
C ASP A 119 -8.29 12.09 -8.51
N VAL A 120 -9.36 11.39 -8.13
CA VAL A 120 -9.44 9.91 -8.09
C VAL A 120 -9.10 9.33 -9.48
N ARG A 121 -9.22 10.14 -10.52
CA ARG A 121 -8.86 9.82 -11.91
C ARG A 121 -7.36 9.65 -12.16
N SER A 122 -6.48 9.99 -11.21
CA SER A 122 -5.04 9.79 -11.32
C SER A 122 -4.54 8.39 -10.92
N PHE A 123 -5.42 7.43 -10.56
CA PHE A 123 -5.00 6.02 -10.43
C PHE A 123 -4.33 5.53 -11.72
N SER A 124 -4.81 5.95 -12.89
CA SER A 124 -4.26 5.62 -14.21
C SER A 124 -2.85 6.17 -14.46
N GLN A 125 -2.44 7.25 -13.79
CA GLN A 125 -1.10 7.83 -13.95
C GLN A 125 -0.06 7.18 -13.04
N ALA A 126 -0.47 6.70 -11.86
CA ALA A 126 0.42 5.96 -10.95
C ALA A 126 0.80 4.56 -11.48
N ILE A 127 0.04 4.03 -12.46
CA ILE A 127 0.28 2.72 -13.08
C ILE A 127 1.62 2.64 -13.84
N PHE A 128 2.13 3.75 -14.35
CA PHE A 128 3.29 3.76 -15.26
C PHE A 128 4.54 4.41 -14.66
N ASP A 129 4.57 4.69 -13.35
CA ASP A 129 5.72 5.28 -12.68
C ASP A 129 6.64 4.19 -12.11
N ARG A 130 7.93 4.21 -12.51
CA ARG A 130 8.95 3.24 -12.09
C ARG A 130 9.39 3.43 -10.63
N SER A 131 8.93 4.47 -9.95
CA SER A 131 9.33 4.74 -8.56
C SER A 131 8.86 3.67 -7.56
N ILE A 132 7.87 2.84 -7.92
CA ILE A 132 7.50 1.65 -7.13
C ILE A 132 8.26 0.43 -7.67
N ASP A 133 9.59 0.53 -7.69
CA ASP A 133 10.42 -0.63 -7.95
C ASP A 133 10.12 -1.69 -6.85
N ASN A 134 9.64 -2.87 -7.28
CA ASN A 134 9.31 -4.05 -6.45
C ASN A 134 7.92 -4.13 -5.79
N SER A 135 6.86 -3.51 -6.35
CA SER A 135 5.50 -3.94 -5.98
C SER A 135 5.29 -5.40 -6.32
N GLN A 136 4.60 -6.13 -5.44
CA GLN A 136 4.17 -7.51 -5.70
C GLN A 136 3.02 -7.58 -6.72
N PHE A 137 2.31 -6.46 -6.92
CA PHE A 137 1.19 -6.37 -7.85
C PHE A 137 1.71 -5.93 -9.21
N ALA A 138 1.16 -6.53 -10.27
CA ALA A 138 1.51 -6.13 -11.63
C ALA A 138 1.12 -4.66 -11.87
N PRO A 139 1.90 -3.91 -12.67
CA PRO A 139 1.53 -2.57 -13.06
C PRO A 139 0.15 -2.60 -13.75
N GLY A 140 -0.74 -1.71 -13.34
CA GLY A 140 -2.09 -1.59 -13.91
C GLY A 140 -3.18 -2.30 -13.12
N VAL A 141 -2.82 -3.10 -12.10
CA VAL A 141 -3.81 -3.69 -11.20
C VAL A 141 -4.44 -2.59 -10.36
N THR A 142 -5.76 -2.49 -10.42
CA THR A 142 -6.56 -1.62 -9.56
C THR A 142 -7.23 -2.43 -8.43
N PRO A 143 -7.58 -1.81 -7.29
CA PRO A 143 -8.29 -2.48 -6.21
C PRO A 143 -9.61 -3.10 -6.68
N LEU A 144 -10.32 -2.43 -7.59
CA LEU A 144 -11.58 -2.94 -8.13
C LEU A 144 -11.36 -4.17 -9.02
N THR A 145 -10.39 -4.12 -9.93
CA THR A 145 -10.06 -5.28 -10.77
C THR A 145 -9.61 -6.49 -9.93
N LEU A 146 -8.85 -6.25 -8.86
CA LEU A 146 -8.41 -7.30 -7.94
C LEU A 146 -9.58 -7.88 -7.13
N ALA A 147 -10.47 -7.02 -6.60
CA ALA A 147 -11.65 -7.45 -5.86
C ALA A 147 -12.60 -8.28 -6.74
N CYS A 148 -12.81 -7.88 -8.00
CA CYS A 148 -13.58 -8.64 -8.97
C CYS A 148 -12.93 -9.99 -9.29
N GLN A 149 -11.61 -10.04 -9.46
CA GLN A 149 -10.90 -11.30 -9.72
C GLN A 149 -11.02 -12.31 -8.57
N LYS A 150 -11.17 -11.82 -7.34
CA LYS A 150 -11.27 -12.65 -6.12
C LYS A 150 -12.72 -12.85 -5.64
N ASP A 151 -13.71 -12.45 -6.43
CA ASP A 151 -15.15 -12.56 -6.12
C ASP A 151 -15.56 -11.90 -4.79
N LEU A 152 -14.93 -10.76 -4.44
CA LEU A 152 -15.15 -10.07 -3.16
C LEU A 152 -16.28 -9.03 -3.26
N TYR A 153 -17.54 -9.50 -3.33
CA TYR A 153 -18.73 -8.67 -3.57
C TYR A 153 -18.89 -7.45 -2.65
N GLU A 154 -18.59 -7.59 -1.36
CA GLU A 154 -18.68 -6.49 -0.39
C GLU A 154 -17.69 -5.38 -0.75
N ILE A 155 -16.43 -5.76 -1.02
CA ILE A 155 -15.36 -4.84 -1.40
C ILE A 155 -15.63 -4.22 -2.77
N VAL A 156 -16.12 -5.00 -3.73
CA VAL A 156 -16.55 -4.50 -5.04
C VAL A 156 -17.61 -3.42 -4.87
N THR A 157 -18.64 -3.69 -4.06
CA THR A 157 -19.70 -2.72 -3.78
C THR A 157 -19.17 -1.44 -3.15
N MET A 158 -18.28 -1.55 -2.16
CA MET A 158 -17.64 -0.39 -1.53
C MET A 158 -16.84 0.45 -2.53
N LEU A 159 -16.03 -0.18 -3.38
CA LEU A 159 -15.21 0.50 -4.38
C LEU A 159 -16.09 1.16 -5.45
N THR A 160 -17.13 0.49 -5.94
CA THR A 160 -18.06 1.07 -6.91
C THR A 160 -18.84 2.24 -6.32
N GLN A 161 -19.28 2.18 -5.06
CA GLN A 161 -19.93 3.30 -4.37
C GLN A 161 -19.03 4.52 -4.21
N LYS A 162 -17.71 4.31 -4.07
CA LYS A 162 -16.70 5.38 -4.05
C LYS A 162 -16.36 5.92 -5.46
N GLY A 163 -17.00 5.39 -6.51
CA GLY A 163 -16.85 5.86 -7.89
C GLY A 163 -15.74 5.19 -8.68
N HIS A 164 -15.19 4.07 -8.21
CA HIS A 164 -14.26 3.27 -9.02
C HIS A 164 -15.02 2.54 -10.13
N GLU A 165 -14.49 2.61 -11.35
CA GLU A 165 -15.02 1.93 -12.52
C GLU A 165 -13.94 1.15 -13.27
N ILE A 166 -14.33 0.09 -13.98
CA ILE A 166 -13.44 -0.64 -14.88
C ILE A 166 -13.64 -0.08 -16.29
N SER A 167 -12.65 0.67 -16.78
CA SER A 167 -12.67 1.23 -18.13
C SER A 167 -12.62 0.14 -19.19
N TRP A 168 -13.33 0.36 -20.30
CA TRP A 168 -13.24 -0.52 -21.47
C TRP A 168 -11.83 -0.51 -22.06
N PRO A 169 -11.28 -1.67 -22.47
CA PRO A 169 -10.01 -1.70 -23.13
C PRO A 169 -10.06 -0.90 -24.43
N HIS A 170 -8.97 -0.17 -24.70
CA HIS A 170 -8.82 0.52 -25.98
C HIS A 170 -8.68 -0.50 -27.13
N LYS A 171 -9.00 -0.05 -28.35
CA LYS A 171 -8.75 -0.84 -29.56
C LYS A 171 -7.25 -1.12 -29.70
N ILE A 172 -6.90 -2.28 -30.28
CA ILE A 172 -5.50 -2.70 -30.50
C ILE A 172 -4.71 -1.63 -31.26
N SER A 173 -5.34 -0.90 -32.19
CA SER A 173 -4.74 0.17 -33.00
C SER A 173 -4.74 1.55 -32.34
N CYS A 174 -5.08 1.68 -31.05
CA CYS A 174 -5.12 2.98 -30.38
C CYS A 174 -3.73 3.63 -30.33
N ALA A 175 -3.69 4.95 -30.53
CA ALA A 175 -2.48 5.76 -30.55
C ALA A 175 -2.45 6.81 -29.42
N CYS A 176 -3.31 6.68 -28.41
CA CYS A 176 -3.28 7.59 -27.26
C CYS A 176 -1.97 7.45 -26.48
N LEU A 177 -1.64 8.47 -25.69
CA LEU A 177 -0.40 8.51 -24.92
C LEU A 177 -0.27 7.32 -23.95
N GLU A 178 -1.36 6.94 -23.27
CA GLU A 178 -1.39 5.80 -22.34
C GLU A 178 -1.08 4.47 -23.04
N CYS A 179 -1.73 4.18 -24.18
CA CYS A 179 -1.45 2.96 -24.95
C CYS A 179 -0.04 2.97 -25.55
N ARG A 180 0.45 4.13 -25.97
CA ARG A 180 1.82 4.26 -26.50
C ARG A 180 2.85 3.98 -25.41
N ASN A 181 2.65 4.52 -24.21
CA ASN A 181 3.52 4.30 -23.07
C ASN A 181 3.45 2.84 -22.58
N GLY A 182 2.25 2.26 -22.51
CA GLY A 182 2.05 0.87 -22.09
C GLY A 182 2.69 -0.17 -23.02
N ARG A 183 2.86 0.14 -24.31
CA ARG A 183 3.61 -0.73 -25.25
C ARG A 183 5.13 -0.65 -25.12
N GLN A 184 5.65 0.32 -24.37
CA GLN A 184 7.08 0.51 -24.14
C GLN A 184 7.56 -0.14 -22.83
N TYR A 185 6.62 -0.67 -22.04
CA TYR A 185 6.84 -1.54 -20.88
C TYR A 185 6.83 -3.01 -21.30
#